data_AF-K9WRI2-F1
#
_entry.id   AF-K9WRI2-F1
#
_cell.length_a   1.000
_cell.length_b   1.000
_cell.length_c   1.000
_cell.angle_alpha   90.00
_cell.angle_beta   90.00
_cell.angle_gamma   90.00
#
_symmetry.space_group_name_H-M   'P 1'
#
loop_
_entity.id
_entity.type
_entity.pdbx_description
1 polymer ?
#
loop_
_entity_poly.entity_id
_entity_poly.type
_entity_poly.pdbx_seq_one_letter_code
_entity_poly.pdbx_strand_id
1 'polypeptide(L)'
;MPNNQPSSEYLAGSSCAYQQALDDFGITELLETLSHFQDADFNAQELHLEPEELDSIAALLINQLTGSLNGKLMSGYFNAHRHGNADVFSRPITLEFPQSASLPSDFPNNAPKPRFEFGAIVSVNSSEWGVVIGRFYNYAPHRCCWMWRYILWLDSTSSSAAWVVAATAWEEDLARIGEES
;
A
#
# COMPACT_ATOMS: atom_id res chain seq x y z
N MET A 1 17.44 -26.68 57.60
CA MET A 1 17.64 -26.71 56.14
C MET A 1 16.28 -26.54 55.48
N PRO A 2 15.84 -25.33 55.09
CA PRO A 2 14.62 -25.19 54.31
C PRO A 2 14.92 -25.35 52.83
N ASN A 3 14.08 -26.16 52.19
CA ASN A 3 14.10 -26.53 50.79
C ASN A 3 13.53 -25.36 49.97
N ASN A 4 14.34 -24.71 49.13
CA ASN A 4 13.90 -23.64 48.23
C ASN A 4 13.65 -24.25 46.84
N GLN A 5 12.42 -24.69 46.59
CA GLN A 5 11.93 -24.90 45.23
C GLN A 5 11.41 -23.55 44.71
N PRO A 6 11.88 -23.05 43.56
CA PRO A 6 11.25 -21.88 42.96
C PRO A 6 9.88 -22.27 42.38
N SER A 7 8.88 -21.48 42.77
CA SER A 7 7.49 -21.58 42.35
C SER A 7 7.33 -21.54 40.82
N SER A 8 6.54 -22.48 40.31
CA SER A 8 6.12 -22.68 38.91
C SER A 8 5.19 -21.58 38.37
N GLU A 9 5.18 -20.37 38.94
CA GLU A 9 4.22 -19.30 38.60
C GLU A 9 4.71 -18.31 37.53
N TYR A 10 5.97 -18.41 37.08
CA TYR A 10 6.57 -17.43 36.18
C TYR A 10 6.41 -17.70 34.67
N LEU A 11 5.74 -18.79 34.26
CA LEU A 11 5.64 -19.15 32.83
C LEU A 11 4.25 -18.96 32.22
N ALA A 12 3.21 -18.65 33.02
CA ALA A 12 1.85 -18.50 32.51
C ALA A 12 1.51 -17.06 32.08
N GLY A 13 2.23 -16.04 32.56
CA GLY A 13 1.94 -14.62 32.30
C GLY A 13 2.45 -14.08 30.96
N SER A 14 3.47 -14.69 30.37
CA SER A 14 4.13 -14.19 29.14
C SER A 14 3.40 -14.61 27.86
N SER A 15 2.78 -15.80 27.84
CA SER A 15 2.07 -16.31 26.66
C SER A 15 0.76 -15.55 26.39
N CYS A 16 0.03 -15.18 27.44
CA CYS A 16 -1.21 -14.40 27.33
C CYS A 16 -0.94 -12.97 26.84
N ALA A 17 0.09 -12.32 27.37
CA ALA A 17 0.46 -10.95 26.94
C ALA A 17 0.99 -10.92 25.50
N TYR A 18 1.76 -11.93 25.09
CA TYR A 18 2.23 -12.04 23.71
C TYR A 18 1.09 -12.28 22.73
N GLN A 19 0.17 -13.21 23.03
CA GLN A 19 -0.98 -13.47 22.18
C GLN A 19 -1.90 -12.24 22.09
N GLN A 20 -2.15 -11.57 23.22
CA GLN A 20 -2.94 -10.34 23.23
C GLN A 20 -2.31 -9.26 22.34
N ALA A 21 -0.98 -9.12 22.35
CA ALA A 21 -0.29 -8.19 21.46
C ALA A 21 -0.48 -8.57 19.98
N LEU A 22 -0.36 -9.86 19.63
CA LEU A 22 -0.60 -10.31 18.25
C LEU A 22 -2.02 -10.00 17.78
N ASP A 23 -3.01 -10.16 18.65
CA ASP A 23 -4.41 -9.86 18.36
C ASP A 23 -4.64 -8.35 18.25
N ASP A 24 -4.09 -7.54 19.17
CA ASP A 24 -4.19 -6.08 19.17
C ASP A 24 -3.57 -5.45 17.91
N PHE A 25 -2.50 -6.05 17.38
CA PHE A 25 -1.85 -5.62 16.14
C PHE A 25 -2.43 -6.29 14.88
N GLY A 26 -3.45 -7.14 15.01
CA GLY A 26 -4.12 -7.79 13.87
C GLY A 26 -3.29 -8.87 13.17
N ILE A 27 -2.22 -9.38 13.80
CA ILE A 27 -1.35 -10.40 13.20
C ILE A 27 -2.07 -11.74 13.07
N THR A 28 -2.89 -12.10 14.07
CA THR A 28 -3.70 -13.33 14.03
C THR A 28 -4.72 -13.29 12.89
N GLU A 29 -5.40 -12.15 12.70
CA GLU A 29 -6.34 -11.93 11.59
C GLU A 29 -5.66 -11.97 10.22
N LEU A 30 -4.44 -11.43 10.11
CA LEU A 30 -3.65 -11.49 8.88
C LEU A 30 -3.32 -12.95 8.49
N LEU A 31 -2.86 -13.76 9.43
CA LEU A 31 -2.53 -15.17 9.18
C LEU A 31 -3.77 -16.00 8.83
N GLU A 32 -4.88 -15.75 9.53
CA GLU A 32 -6.17 -16.38 9.21
C GLU A 32 -6.64 -16.00 7.81
N THR A 33 -6.50 -14.72 7.44
CA THR A 33 -6.87 -14.24 6.10
C THR A 33 -6.01 -14.86 5.02
N LEU A 34 -4.69 -14.94 5.20
CA LEU A 34 -3.77 -15.54 4.23
C LEU A 34 -4.06 -17.03 4.01
N SER A 35 -4.35 -17.78 5.08
CA SER A 35 -4.66 -19.22 4.98
C SER A 35 -5.99 -19.52 4.27
N HIS A 36 -6.92 -18.56 4.27
CA HIS A 36 -8.25 -18.70 3.66
C HIS A 36 -8.43 -17.80 2.42
N PHE A 37 -7.37 -17.15 1.95
CA PHE A 37 -7.47 -16.17 0.88
C PHE A 37 -7.90 -16.84 -0.42
N GLN A 38 -8.95 -16.29 -1.04
CA GLN A 38 -9.47 -16.77 -2.31
C GLN A 38 -9.96 -15.60 -3.16
N ASP A 39 -9.59 -15.62 -4.43
CA ASP A 39 -10.13 -14.74 -5.46
C ASP A 39 -10.40 -15.51 -6.76
N ALA A 40 -10.63 -14.79 -7.87
CA ALA A 40 -10.95 -15.39 -9.16
C ALA A 40 -9.78 -16.18 -9.78
N ASP A 41 -8.54 -15.88 -9.37
CA ASP A 41 -7.31 -16.40 -9.96
C ASP A 41 -6.49 -17.26 -8.97
N PHE A 42 -6.83 -17.23 -7.68
CA PHE A 42 -6.07 -17.88 -6.61
C PHE A 42 -6.96 -18.46 -5.49
N ASN A 43 -6.57 -19.62 -4.96
CA ASN A 43 -7.20 -20.23 -3.78
C ASN A 43 -6.13 -20.82 -2.85
N ALA A 44 -5.95 -20.21 -1.67
CA ALA A 44 -4.98 -20.64 -0.65
C ALA A 44 -5.25 -22.06 -0.14
N GLN A 45 -6.52 -22.46 -0.07
CA GLN A 45 -6.90 -23.78 0.46
C GLN A 45 -6.53 -24.93 -0.49
N GLU A 46 -6.42 -24.65 -1.79
CA GLU A 46 -6.00 -25.63 -2.79
C GLU A 46 -4.48 -25.87 -2.78
N LEU A 47 -3.71 -24.96 -2.18
CA LEU A 47 -2.26 -25.00 -2.15
C LEU A 47 -1.67 -25.74 -0.94
N HIS A 48 -2.49 -26.14 0.04
CA HIS A 48 -2.05 -26.82 1.27
C HIS A 48 -0.84 -26.14 1.93
N LEU A 49 -0.88 -24.82 2.06
CA LEU A 49 0.21 -24.03 2.62
C LEU A 49 0.55 -24.48 4.05
N GLU A 50 1.83 -24.75 4.30
CA GLU A 50 2.31 -25.10 5.64
C GLU A 50 2.35 -23.84 6.53
N PRO A 51 2.21 -23.98 7.87
CA PRO A 51 2.23 -22.84 8.79
C PRO A 51 3.50 -21.97 8.67
N GLU A 52 4.66 -22.60 8.43
CA GLU A 52 5.93 -21.89 8.26
C GLU A 52 5.96 -21.01 7.00
N GLU A 53 5.25 -21.41 5.94
CA GLU A 53 5.14 -20.64 4.70
C GLU A 53 4.23 -19.42 4.91
N LEU A 54 3.11 -19.60 5.61
CA LEU A 54 2.21 -18.51 5.99
C LEU A 54 2.92 -17.47 6.86
N ASP A 55 3.68 -17.91 7.86
CA ASP A 55 4.48 -17.03 8.72
C ASP A 55 5.53 -16.27 7.91
N SER A 56 6.19 -16.95 6.97
CA SER A 56 7.20 -16.35 6.09
C SER A 56 6.59 -15.29 5.17
N ILE A 57 5.41 -15.56 4.59
CA ILE A 57 4.68 -14.61 3.75
C ILE A 57 4.21 -13.42 4.59
N ALA A 58 3.62 -13.66 5.76
CA ALA A 58 3.18 -12.59 6.66
C ALA A 58 4.35 -11.68 7.07
N ALA A 59 5.49 -12.26 7.46
CA ALA A 59 6.69 -11.51 7.79
C ALA A 59 7.22 -10.69 6.60
N LEU A 60 7.17 -11.23 5.38
CA LEU A 60 7.57 -10.53 4.17
C LEU A 60 6.63 -9.36 3.87
N LEU A 61 5.32 -9.56 3.98
CA LEU A 61 4.32 -8.51 3.78
C LEU A 61 4.46 -7.38 4.81
N ILE A 62 4.69 -7.70 6.09
CA ILE A 62 4.94 -6.71 7.14
C ILE A 62 6.22 -5.93 6.87
N ASN A 63 7.29 -6.62 6.45
CA ASN A 63 8.56 -5.97 6.09
C ASN A 63 8.40 -5.07 4.86
N GLN A 64 7.67 -5.52 3.85
CA GLN A 64 7.38 -4.71 2.67
C GLN A 64 6.52 -3.50 3.01
N LEU A 65 5.50 -3.66 3.84
CA LEU A 65 4.69 -2.55 4.34
C LEU A 65 5.58 -1.53 5.03
N THR A 66 6.44 -1.98 5.96
CA THR A 66 7.38 -1.13 6.68
C THR A 66 8.36 -0.41 5.75
N GLY A 67 8.88 -1.11 4.74
CA GLY A 67 9.78 -0.55 3.73
C GLY A 67 9.08 0.37 2.71
N SER A 68 7.78 0.21 2.52
CA SER A 68 6.96 1.04 1.63
C SER A 68 6.49 2.34 2.27
N LEU A 69 6.68 2.49 3.59
CA LEU A 69 6.32 3.69 4.32
C LEU A 69 7.09 4.88 3.76
N ASN A 70 6.36 5.81 3.16
CA ASN A 70 6.92 7.07 2.69
C ASN A 70 6.23 8.25 3.38
N GLY A 71 6.93 9.38 3.46
CA GLY A 71 6.44 10.56 4.17
C GLY A 71 5.10 11.07 3.64
N LYS A 72 4.80 10.89 2.34
CA LYS A 72 3.53 11.29 1.74
C LYS A 72 2.36 10.45 2.25
N LEU A 73 2.49 9.12 2.23
CA LEU A 73 1.51 8.18 2.79
C LEU A 73 1.29 8.49 4.27
N MET A 74 2.36 8.59 5.06
CA MET A 74 2.26 8.87 6.50
C MET A 74 1.57 10.21 6.77
N SER A 75 1.86 11.24 5.98
CA SER A 75 1.20 12.54 6.11
C SER A 75 -0.30 12.46 5.81
N GLY A 76 -0.71 11.69 4.80
CA GLY A 76 -2.11 11.39 4.51
C GLY A 76 -2.81 10.66 5.67
N TYR A 77 -2.19 9.62 6.22
CA TYR A 77 -2.71 8.88 7.37
C TYR A 77 -2.88 9.77 8.61
N PHE A 78 -1.84 10.54 8.97
CA PHE A 78 -1.91 11.44 10.13
C PHE A 78 -2.95 12.55 9.95
N ASN A 79 -3.09 13.08 8.74
CA ASN A 79 -4.10 14.09 8.45
C ASN A 79 -5.51 13.52 8.56
N ALA A 80 -5.79 12.33 8.02
CA ALA A 80 -7.09 11.69 8.12
C ALA A 80 -7.49 11.39 9.58
N HIS A 81 -6.55 10.88 10.38
CA HIS A 81 -6.77 10.61 11.80
C HIS A 81 -7.09 11.88 12.60
N ARG A 82 -6.38 12.99 12.34
CA ARG A 82 -6.60 14.27 13.03
C ARG A 82 -7.97 14.91 12.76
N HIS A 83 -8.58 14.61 11.60
CA HIS A 83 -9.86 15.20 11.20
C HIS A 83 -11.05 14.26 11.45
N GLY A 84 -10.86 13.17 12.22
CA GLY A 84 -11.96 12.32 12.70
C GLY A 84 -12.59 11.41 11.64
N ASN A 85 -11.96 11.26 10.48
CA ASN A 85 -12.41 10.35 9.42
C ASN A 85 -11.91 8.92 9.69
N ALA A 86 -12.27 8.35 10.84
CA ALA A 86 -11.84 7.00 11.22
C ALA A 86 -12.49 5.89 10.38
N ASP A 87 -13.71 6.11 9.88
CA ASP A 87 -14.44 5.20 8.96
C ASP A 87 -13.77 5.01 7.60
N VAL A 88 -12.72 5.78 7.33
CA VAL A 88 -11.89 5.67 6.12
C VAL A 88 -10.87 4.53 6.25
N PHE A 89 -10.53 4.13 7.48
CA PHE A 89 -9.58 3.06 7.77
C PHE A 89 -10.21 1.67 7.84
N SER A 90 -11.54 1.57 7.88
CA SER A 90 -12.31 0.31 7.92
C SER A 90 -12.44 -0.37 6.55
N ARG A 91 -11.90 0.22 5.50
CA ARG A 91 -11.82 -0.42 4.18
C ARG A 91 -10.45 -1.09 4.08
N PRO A 92 -10.38 -2.35 3.60
CA PRO A 92 -9.12 -3.05 3.40
C PRO A 92 -8.16 -2.13 2.67
N ILE A 93 -6.85 -2.27 2.93
CA ILE A 93 -5.74 -1.54 2.29
C ILE A 93 -5.75 -1.85 0.79
N THR A 94 -6.77 -1.33 0.11
CA THR A 94 -6.65 -0.85 -1.24
C THR A 94 -5.82 0.39 -1.02
N LEU A 95 -4.64 0.46 -1.61
CA LEU A 95 -3.71 1.60 -1.54
C LEU A 95 -4.29 2.92 -2.09
N GLU A 96 -5.61 3.05 -2.14
CA GLU A 96 -6.37 4.22 -2.52
C GLU A 96 -7.50 4.41 -1.51
N PHE A 97 -7.34 5.44 -0.66
CA PHE A 97 -8.41 5.95 0.22
C PHE A 97 -9.75 6.01 -0.54
N PRO A 98 -10.89 5.70 0.09
CA PRO A 98 -12.21 5.82 -0.54
C PRO A 98 -12.38 7.20 -1.17
N GLN A 99 -12.34 7.20 -2.51
CA GLN A 99 -12.48 8.37 -3.35
C GLN A 99 -13.93 8.85 -3.30
N SER A 100 -14.16 10.16 -3.28
CA SER A 100 -15.45 10.69 -3.68
C SER A 100 -15.76 10.16 -5.08
N ALA A 101 -16.83 9.37 -5.22
CA ALA A 101 -17.21 8.77 -6.51
C ALA A 101 -17.60 9.83 -7.56
N SER A 102 -17.88 11.06 -7.12
CA SER A 102 -18.17 12.20 -7.98
C SER A 102 -16.94 13.08 -8.19
N LEU A 103 -16.70 13.42 -9.46
CA LEU A 103 -15.81 14.51 -9.86
C LEU A 103 -16.25 15.84 -9.23
N PRO A 104 -15.33 16.82 -9.10
CA PRO A 104 -15.69 18.19 -8.73
C PRO A 104 -16.76 18.74 -9.66
N SER A 105 -17.71 19.50 -9.12
CA SER A 105 -18.82 20.09 -9.89
C SER A 105 -18.37 21.06 -10.99
N ASP A 106 -17.14 21.56 -10.88
CA ASP A 106 -16.50 22.49 -11.79
C ASP A 106 -15.52 21.82 -12.77
N PHE A 107 -15.42 20.49 -12.77
CA PHE A 107 -14.64 19.74 -13.76
C PHE A 107 -15.34 19.75 -15.14
N PRO A 108 -14.61 19.97 -16.25
CA PRO A 108 -13.16 20.16 -16.36
C PRO A 108 -12.68 21.62 -16.31
N ASN A 109 -13.57 22.60 -16.09
CA ASN A 109 -13.29 24.02 -16.29
C ASN A 109 -12.17 24.58 -15.38
N ASN A 110 -12.10 24.12 -14.13
CA ASN A 110 -11.09 24.57 -13.16
C ASN A 110 -9.95 23.56 -12.95
N ALA A 111 -9.97 22.42 -13.63
CA ALA A 111 -8.89 21.45 -13.50
C ALA A 111 -7.59 22.05 -14.08
N PRO A 112 -6.43 21.91 -13.41
CA PRO A 112 -5.15 22.28 -13.98
C PRO A 112 -4.96 21.62 -15.35
N LYS A 113 -4.19 22.23 -16.26
CA LYS A 113 -3.84 21.52 -17.48
C LYS A 113 -2.84 20.39 -17.14
N PRO A 114 -3.08 19.16 -17.63
CA PRO A 114 -2.15 18.05 -17.43
C PRO A 114 -0.80 18.37 -18.07
N ARG A 115 0.28 18.15 -17.32
CA ARG A 115 1.67 18.45 -17.71
C ARG A 115 2.22 17.50 -18.77
N PHE A 116 1.78 16.25 -18.79
CA PHE A 116 2.28 15.23 -19.69
C PHE A 116 1.20 14.80 -20.69
N GLU A 117 1.61 14.66 -21.94
CA GLU A 117 0.74 14.20 -23.02
C GLU A 117 0.84 12.69 -23.21
N PHE A 118 -0.14 12.12 -23.91
CA PHE A 118 -0.07 10.73 -24.35
C PHE A 118 1.18 10.53 -25.22
N GLY A 119 1.96 9.49 -24.94
CA GLY A 119 3.24 9.22 -25.61
C GLY A 119 4.46 9.89 -24.96
N ALA A 120 4.28 10.75 -23.94
CA ALA A 120 5.41 11.35 -23.24
C ALA A 120 6.22 10.30 -22.46
N ILE A 121 7.55 10.37 -22.54
CA ILE A 121 8.46 9.54 -21.75
C ILE A 121 8.73 10.24 -20.42
N VAL A 122 8.46 9.56 -19.32
CA VAL A 122 8.57 10.10 -17.96
C VAL A 122 9.30 9.12 -17.03
N SER A 123 10.06 9.65 -16.08
CA SER A 123 10.60 8.90 -14.95
C SER A 123 9.66 9.02 -13.76
N VAL A 124 9.45 7.91 -13.07
CA VAL A 124 8.80 7.85 -11.75
C VAL A 124 9.85 8.04 -10.66
N ASN A 125 11.06 7.50 -10.88
CA ASN A 125 12.22 7.66 -10.02
C ASN A 125 13.50 7.40 -10.84
N SER A 126 14.65 7.25 -10.17
CA SER A 126 15.94 7.04 -10.83
C SER A 126 16.07 5.70 -11.58
N SER A 127 15.22 4.72 -11.29
CA SER A 127 15.31 3.35 -11.82
C SER A 127 14.04 2.88 -12.54
N GLU A 128 13.01 3.72 -12.59
CA GLU A 128 11.72 3.42 -13.20
C GLU A 128 11.28 4.53 -14.14
N TRP A 129 11.02 4.15 -15.38
CA TRP A 129 10.51 5.04 -16.41
C TRP A 129 9.54 4.32 -17.34
N GLY A 130 8.77 5.11 -18.07
CA GLY A 130 7.77 4.59 -18.97
C GLY A 130 7.17 5.65 -19.88
N VAL A 131 6.24 5.20 -20.71
CA VAL A 131 5.49 6.02 -21.64
C VAL A 131 4.10 6.28 -21.07
N VAL A 132 3.65 7.53 -21.08
CA VAL A 132 2.28 7.88 -20.71
C VAL A 132 1.31 7.30 -21.74
N ILE A 133 0.45 6.37 -21.31
CA ILE A 133 -0.60 5.77 -22.14
C ILE A 133 -2.01 6.18 -21.70
N GLY A 134 -2.14 7.00 -20.67
CA GLY A 134 -3.42 7.47 -20.20
C GLY A 134 -3.29 8.44 -19.04
N ARG A 135 -4.38 9.14 -18.76
CA ARG A 135 -4.51 10.01 -17.58
C ARG A 135 -5.96 10.13 -17.17
N PHE A 136 -6.17 10.35 -15.88
CA PHE A 136 -7.48 10.61 -15.30
C PHE A 136 -7.32 11.57 -14.12
N TYR A 137 -8.40 12.29 -13.82
CA TYR A 137 -8.42 13.24 -12.70
C TYR A 137 -8.94 12.51 -11.47
N ASN A 138 -8.18 12.51 -10.39
CA ASN A 138 -8.50 11.75 -9.20
C ASN A 138 -8.19 12.54 -7.93
N TYR A 139 -8.88 12.24 -6.84
CA TYR A 139 -8.62 12.83 -5.54
C TYR A 139 -7.33 12.23 -4.96
N ALA A 140 -6.30 13.06 -4.79
CA ALA A 140 -5.01 12.72 -4.20
C ALA A 140 -5.09 12.83 -2.66
N PRO A 141 -5.18 11.70 -1.92
CA PRO A 141 -5.42 11.74 -0.47
C PRO A 141 -4.24 12.37 0.28
N HIS A 142 -3.02 12.14 -0.21
CA HIS A 142 -1.78 12.70 0.35
C HIS A 142 -1.68 14.23 0.19
N ARG A 143 -2.49 14.85 -0.69
CA ARG A 143 -2.58 16.31 -0.85
C ARG A 143 -3.93 16.90 -0.42
N CYS A 144 -4.90 16.05 -0.08
CA CYS A 144 -6.29 16.43 0.15
C CYS A 144 -6.89 17.30 -0.97
N CYS A 145 -6.55 17.03 -2.23
CA CYS A 145 -7.05 17.79 -3.38
C CYS A 145 -7.17 16.91 -4.63
N TRP A 146 -7.87 17.41 -5.65
CA TRP A 146 -7.96 16.74 -6.94
C TRP A 146 -6.74 17.03 -7.81
N MET A 147 -6.19 16.00 -8.44
CA MET A 147 -4.96 16.07 -9.24
C MET A 147 -4.96 15.09 -10.41
N TRP A 148 -4.09 15.33 -11.39
CA TRP A 148 -3.86 14.38 -12.47
C TRP A 148 -3.08 13.17 -12.00
N ARG A 149 -3.56 12.00 -12.41
CA ARG A 149 -2.88 10.72 -12.29
C ARG A 149 -2.71 10.11 -13.67
N TYR A 150 -1.54 9.52 -13.89
CA TYR A 150 -1.14 8.98 -15.17
C TYR A 150 -1.06 7.47 -15.13
N ILE A 151 -1.38 6.85 -16.25
CA ILE A 151 -1.15 5.42 -16.53
C ILE A 151 0.09 5.35 -17.40
N LEU A 152 1.07 4.59 -16.95
CA LEU A 152 2.38 4.45 -17.58
C LEU A 152 2.52 3.03 -18.09
N TRP A 153 3.02 2.90 -19.32
CA TRP A 153 3.59 1.65 -19.81
C TRP A 153 5.07 1.64 -19.46
N LEU A 154 5.48 0.76 -18.55
CA LEU A 154 6.84 0.73 -18.05
C LEU A 154 7.80 0.17 -19.11
N ASP A 155 9.01 0.71 -19.15
CA ASP A 155 10.07 0.16 -19.98
C ASP A 155 10.50 -1.20 -19.43
N SER A 156 10.78 -2.15 -20.33
CA SER A 156 11.35 -3.47 -20.02
C SER A 156 12.61 -3.45 -19.16
N THR A 157 13.38 -2.36 -19.16
CA THR A 157 14.58 -2.21 -18.33
C THR A 157 14.30 -1.61 -16.95
N SER A 158 13.05 -1.25 -16.64
CA SER A 158 12.68 -0.79 -15.30
C SER A 158 12.75 -1.94 -14.30
N SER A 159 13.18 -1.67 -13.07
CA SER A 159 13.34 -2.69 -12.03
C SER A 159 12.06 -3.50 -11.75
N SER A 160 10.89 -2.89 -11.93
CA SER A 160 9.57 -3.51 -11.73
C SER A 160 9.00 -4.20 -12.98
N ALA A 161 9.62 -4.04 -14.15
CA ALA A 161 9.14 -4.62 -15.41
C ALA A 161 9.16 -6.15 -15.44
N ALA A 162 9.87 -6.77 -14.49
CA ALA A 162 9.85 -8.22 -14.28
C ALA A 162 8.48 -8.74 -13.82
N TRP A 163 7.63 -7.89 -13.22
CA TRP A 163 6.36 -8.31 -12.61
C TRP A 163 5.17 -7.41 -12.99
N VAL A 164 5.41 -6.19 -13.47
CA VAL A 164 4.36 -5.22 -13.81
C VAL A 164 4.68 -4.49 -15.11
N VAL A 165 3.76 -4.53 -16.08
CA VAL A 165 3.92 -3.87 -17.39
C VAL A 165 3.36 -2.44 -17.39
N ALA A 166 2.39 -2.16 -16.52
CA ALA A 166 1.78 -0.85 -16.42
C ALA A 166 1.64 -0.40 -14.96
N ALA A 167 1.98 0.86 -14.70
CA ALA A 167 1.91 1.48 -13.37
C ALA A 167 1.06 2.75 -13.40
N THR A 168 0.67 3.24 -12.21
CA THR A 168 0.05 4.55 -12.08
C THR A 168 0.88 5.45 -11.18
N ALA A 169 0.97 6.73 -11.53
CA ALA A 169 1.74 7.73 -10.78
C ALA A 169 1.01 9.07 -10.75
N TRP A 170 1.16 9.81 -9.66
CA TRP A 170 0.65 11.19 -9.59
C TRP A 170 1.53 12.12 -10.44
N GLU A 171 0.92 13.17 -10.99
CA GLU A 171 1.63 14.14 -11.83
C GLU A 171 2.88 14.75 -11.17
N GLU A 172 2.86 14.90 -9.85
CA GLU A 172 3.96 15.46 -9.06
C GLU A 172 5.14 14.50 -8.87
N ASP A 173 4.92 13.19 -9.03
CA ASP A 173 5.95 12.17 -8.91
C ASP A 173 6.69 11.94 -10.24
N LEU A 174 6.18 12.53 -11.33
CA LEU A 174 6.72 12.36 -12.67
C LEU A 174 7.71 13.48 -13.04
N ALA A 175 8.82 13.08 -13.63
CA ALA A 175 9.74 13.98 -14.31
C ALA A 175 9.84 13.64 -15.80
N ARG A 176 10.02 14.66 -16.65
CA ARG A 176 10.20 14.44 -18.09
C ARG A 176 11.60 13.93 -18.35
N ILE A 177 11.72 12.85 -19.11
CA ILE A 177 13.04 12.37 -19.57
C ILE A 177 13.27 12.98 -20.95
N GLY A 178 14.32 13.80 -21.08
CA GLY A 178 14.76 14.32 -22.39
C GLY A 178 14.35 15.76 -22.74
N GLU A 179 14.45 16.70 -21.82
CA GLU A 179 14.65 18.12 -22.15
C GLU A 179 15.93 18.62 -21.44
N GLU A 180 17.10 18.21 -21.93
CA GLU A 180 18.28 19.06 -21.82
C GLU A 180 18.01 20.31 -22.67
N SER A 181 17.93 21.47 -22.02
CA SER A 181 18.05 22.77 -22.70
C SER A 181 19.52 23.12 -22.89
#